data_AF-A0A366LXF2-F1
#
_entry.id   AF-A0A366LXF2-F1
#
_cell.length_a   1.000
_cell.length_b   1.000
_cell.length_c   1.000
_cell.angle_alpha   90.00
_cell.angle_beta   90.00
_cell.angle_gamma   90.00
#
_symmetry.space_group_name_H-M   'P 1'
#
loop_
_entity.id
_entity.type
_entity.pdbx_description
1 polymer ?
#
loop_
_entity_poly.entity_id
_entity_poly.type
_entity_poly.pdbx_seq_one_letter_code
_entity_poly.pdbx_strand_id
1 'polypeptide(L)'
;MPKESRDYTDVERALRSHPRVAECAVTRVETAVWETELVAYVVAAGKVRPAELRQFLAKRLPQRRLPAVVALVDGLPRMPGGEIDYESLPQPAQEYRTVRGGKGGAYQVQSTTSVGAIAITTPIAAVAAFLLTNVFWPYSTDLTAVPQPWASLFFGLYLVECVSFGIGVGFLLFGYNIVARARRGPVLTVLTHLAITWLLASWWPQDNFYRLTAKTDWPAQAALVYIFNVTLMLAAIVVVVYVANRPAPLRDRLR
;
A
#
# COMPACT_ATOMS: atom_id res chain seq x y z
N MET A 1 -16.88 17.27 -4.23
CA MET A 1 -17.05 17.02 -2.79
C MET A 1 -16.72 18.30 -2.04
N PRO A 2 -17.52 18.72 -1.04
CA PRO A 2 -17.29 19.99 -0.36
C PRO A 2 -15.97 19.93 0.41
N LYS A 3 -15.13 20.96 0.27
CA LYS A 3 -13.91 21.15 1.07
C LYS A 3 -14.33 21.30 2.54
N GLU A 4 -14.33 20.20 3.28
CA GLU A 4 -14.43 20.21 4.73
C GLU A 4 -13.39 21.20 5.26
N SER A 5 -13.83 22.26 5.95
CA SER A 5 -12.93 23.29 6.45
C SER A 5 -11.94 22.63 7.40
N ARG A 6 -10.66 22.57 7.02
CA ARG A 6 -9.59 22.04 7.86
C ARG A 6 -9.44 22.91 9.11
N ASP A 7 -10.15 22.57 10.18
CA ASP A 7 -10.02 23.23 11.49
C ASP A 7 -8.97 22.52 12.35
N TYR A 8 -7.69 22.71 12.01
CA TYR A 8 -6.54 22.30 12.83
C TYR A 8 -5.72 23.48 13.35
N THR A 9 -6.29 24.69 13.24
CA THR A 9 -5.62 25.95 13.59
C THR A 9 -5.20 25.98 15.06
N ASP A 10 -5.97 25.33 15.94
CA ASP A 10 -5.64 25.19 17.37
C ASP A 10 -4.36 24.38 17.59
N VAL A 11 -4.24 23.24 16.89
CA VAL A 11 -3.05 22.37 16.94
C VAL A 11 -1.84 23.08 16.36
N GLU A 12 -2.00 23.72 15.21
CA GLU A 12 -0.94 24.48 14.57
C GLU A 12 -0.46 25.66 15.41
N ARG A 13 -1.39 26.42 16.00
CA ARG A 13 -1.06 27.54 16.89
C ARG A 13 -0.30 27.06 18.12
N ALA A 14 -0.73 25.94 18.71
CA ALA A 14 -0.01 25.33 19.81
C ALA A 14 1.41 24.92 19.38
N LEU A 15 1.59 24.27 18.23
CA LEU A 15 2.92 23.90 17.71
C LEU A 15 3.82 25.12 17.47
N ARG A 16 3.30 26.17 16.82
CA ARG A 16 4.05 27.41 16.56
C ARG A 16 4.51 28.14 17.82
N SER A 17 3.86 27.90 18.96
CA SER A 17 4.30 28.45 20.26
C SER A 17 5.54 27.76 20.85
N HIS A 18 5.98 26.63 20.27
CA HIS A 18 7.19 25.95 20.72
C HIS A 18 8.45 26.65 20.14
N PRO A 19 9.45 27.03 20.97
CA PRO A 19 10.61 27.83 20.51
C PRO A 19 11.46 27.20 19.40
N ARG A 20 11.37 25.87 19.23
CA ARG A 20 12.12 25.11 18.21
C ARG A 20 11.30 24.75 16.97
N VAL A 21 10.11 25.32 16.81
CA VAL A 21 9.26 25.12 15.61
C VAL A 21 9.35 26.36 14.74
N ALA A 22 9.83 26.20 13.51
CA ALA A 22 9.86 27.27 12.51
C ALA A 22 8.52 27.37 11.79
N GLU A 23 8.05 26.24 11.26
CA GLU A 23 6.78 26.14 10.55
C GLU A 23 6.08 24.83 10.88
N CYS A 24 4.76 24.82 10.75
CA CYS A 24 4.00 23.58 10.87
C CYS A 24 2.72 23.61 10.03
N ALA A 25 2.31 22.40 9.62
CA ALA A 25 1.06 22.13 8.95
C ALA A 25 0.43 20.87 9.58
N VAL A 26 -0.87 20.90 9.84
CA VAL A 26 -1.58 19.74 10.39
C VAL A 26 -2.65 19.28 9.43
N THR A 27 -2.69 17.98 9.16
CA THR A 27 -3.70 17.42 8.26
C THR A 27 -4.02 15.97 8.59
N ARG A 28 -5.15 15.50 8.06
CA ARG A 28 -5.53 14.10 8.12
C ARG A 28 -4.90 13.35 6.96
N VAL A 29 -4.29 12.22 7.25
CA VAL A 29 -3.67 11.33 6.26
C VAL A 29 -4.31 9.95 6.38
N GLU A 30 -4.69 9.37 5.25
CA GLU A 30 -5.16 7.98 5.19
C GLU A 30 -3.96 7.04 5.37
N THR A 31 -4.00 6.19 6.40
CA THR A 31 -2.91 5.29 6.78
C THR A 31 -3.19 3.83 6.46
N ALA A 32 -4.47 3.46 6.25
CA ALA A 32 -4.95 2.15 5.82
C ALA A 32 -6.36 2.27 5.19
N VAL A 33 -6.90 1.13 4.72
CA VAL A 33 -8.30 1.05 4.26
C VAL A 33 -9.22 1.46 5.42
N TRP A 34 -9.82 2.65 5.29
CA TRP A 34 -10.74 3.30 6.25
C TRP A 34 -10.11 3.85 7.54
N GLU A 35 -8.79 3.92 7.65
CA GLU A 35 -8.12 4.55 8.79
C GLU A 35 -7.53 5.90 8.41
N THR A 36 -7.97 6.96 9.10
CA THR A 36 -7.45 8.32 8.90
C THR A 36 -6.84 8.82 10.19
N GLU A 37 -5.55 9.15 10.15
CA GLU A 37 -4.82 9.67 11.29
C GLU A 37 -4.54 11.17 11.16
N LEU A 38 -4.48 11.87 12.28
CA LEU A 38 -4.06 13.27 12.33
C LEU A 38 -2.53 13.34 12.39
N VAL A 39 -1.92 14.01 11.42
CA VAL A 39 -0.47 14.13 11.27
C VAL A 39 -0.06 15.59 11.34
N ALA A 40 0.96 15.88 12.14
CA ALA A 40 1.57 17.20 12.23
C ALA A 40 2.94 17.18 11.54
N TYR A 41 3.08 17.98 10.48
CA TYR A 41 4.36 18.23 9.81
C TYR A 41 5.01 19.45 10.42
N VAL A 42 6.26 19.32 10.81
CA VAL A 42 6.98 20.36 11.54
C VAL A 42 8.34 20.59 10.91
N VAL A 43 8.61 21.84 10.54
CA VAL A 43 9.95 22.33 10.21
C VAL A 43 10.59 22.81 11.50
N ALA A 44 11.69 22.21 11.88
CA ALA A 44 12.37 22.55 13.13
C ALA A 44 13.32 23.74 12.96
N ALA A 45 13.29 24.68 13.91
CA ALA A 45 14.26 25.78 14.01
C ALA A 45 15.55 25.38 14.75
N GLY A 46 15.72 24.10 15.07
CA GLY A 46 16.86 23.55 15.83
C GLY A 46 16.64 22.09 16.18
N LYS A 47 17.56 21.48 16.96
CA LYS A 47 17.42 20.07 17.38
C LYS A 47 16.19 19.89 18.28
N VAL A 48 15.18 19.17 17.80
CA VAL A 48 13.97 18.82 18.56
C VAL A 48 13.54 17.41 18.20
N ARG A 49 13.01 16.65 19.16
CA ARG A 49 12.50 15.31 18.91
C ARG A 49 10.97 15.32 18.77
N PRO A 50 10.37 14.50 17.88
CA PRO A 50 8.92 14.39 17.74
C PRO A 50 8.17 14.15 19.06
N ALA A 51 8.74 13.32 19.94
CA ALA A 51 8.19 13.03 21.26
C ALA A 51 8.10 14.27 22.17
N GLU A 52 9.07 15.18 22.08
CA GLU A 52 9.09 16.42 22.86
C GLU A 52 7.94 17.35 22.42
N LEU A 53 7.73 17.48 21.10
CA LEU A 53 6.63 18.25 20.54
C LEU A 53 5.26 17.67 20.92
N ARG A 54 5.11 16.34 20.85
CA ARG A 54 3.87 15.68 21.27
C ARG A 54 3.58 15.87 22.75
N GLN A 55 4.59 15.79 23.62
CA GLN A 55 4.43 16.08 25.05
C GLN A 55 4.07 17.56 25.30
N PHE A 56 4.67 18.46 24.53
CA PHE A 56 4.36 19.89 24.61
C PHE A 56 2.90 20.19 24.23
N LEU A 57 2.37 19.51 23.21
CA LEU A 57 0.96 19.59 22.82
C LEU A 57 0.05 18.96 23.86
N ALA A 58 0.42 17.82 24.45
CA ALA A 58 -0.38 17.13 25.46
C ALA A 58 -0.64 17.97 26.73
N LYS A 59 0.21 18.96 27.02
CA LYS A 59 0.02 19.91 28.12
C LYS A 59 -0.98 21.03 27.81
N ARG A 60 -1.36 21.22 26.54
CA ARG A 60 -2.14 22.37 26.05
C ARG A 60 -3.45 21.98 25.38
N LEU A 61 -3.53 20.77 24.84
CA LEU A 61 -4.64 20.31 24.04
C LEU A 61 -5.24 19.03 24.63
N PRO A 62 -6.55 18.82 24.50
CA PRO A 62 -7.18 17.57 24.89
C PRO A 62 -6.64 16.41 24.04
N GLN A 63 -6.59 15.20 24.61
CA GLN A 63 -6.00 14.02 23.94
C GLN A 63 -6.56 13.77 22.52
N ARG A 64 -7.85 14.03 22.29
CA ARG A 64 -8.52 13.88 20.99
C ARG A 64 -8.00 14.80 19.88
N ARG A 65 -7.34 15.91 20.23
CA ARG A 65 -6.75 16.89 19.30
C ARG A 65 -5.25 16.68 19.12
N LEU A 66 -4.65 15.70 19.83
CA LEU A 66 -3.23 15.41 19.68
C LEU A 66 -3.00 14.65 18.36
N PRO A 67 -2.05 15.11 17.53
CA PRO A 67 -1.68 14.37 16.33
C PRO A 67 -1.13 12.99 16.72
N ALA A 68 -1.55 11.98 15.97
CA ALA A 68 -1.07 10.61 16.13
C ALA A 68 0.44 10.53 15.82
N VAL A 69 0.86 11.27 14.78
CA VAL A 69 2.23 11.35 14.29
C VAL A 69 2.70 12.80 14.21
N VAL A 70 3.93 13.06 14.67
CA VAL A 70 4.65 14.32 14.43
C VAL A 70 5.83 14.00 13.52
N ALA A 71 5.78 14.48 12.28
CA ALA A 71 6.81 14.27 11.26
C ALA A 71 7.68 15.53 11.14
N LEU A 72 8.99 15.37 11.33
CA LEU A 72 9.95 16.44 11.05
C LEU A 72 10.26 16.43 9.55
N VAL A 73 10.15 17.60 8.92
CA VAL A 73 10.43 17.80 7.49
C VAL A 73 11.36 18.99 7.30
N ASP A 74 12.17 18.95 6.24
CA ASP A 74 13.12 20.04 5.94
C ASP A 74 12.42 21.33 5.50
N GLY A 75 11.21 21.20 4.94
CA GLY A 75 10.40 22.32 4.50
C GLY A 75 8.96 21.88 4.21
N LEU A 76 8.04 22.83 4.27
CA LEU A 76 6.68 22.61 3.81
C LEU A 76 6.59 22.94 2.31
N PRO A 77 6.09 22.03 1.46
CA PRO A 77 5.85 22.34 0.06
C PRO A 77 4.80 23.45 -0.04
N ARG A 78 4.99 24.38 -0.97
CA ARG A 78 4.12 25.53 -1.18
C ARG A 78 3.68 25.60 -2.64
N MET A 79 2.44 26.03 -2.85
CA MET A 79 1.93 26.43 -4.15
C MET A 79 2.63 27.71 -4.63
N PRO A 80 2.62 28.03 -5.93
CA PRO A 80 3.17 29.28 -6.45
C PRO A 80 2.62 30.55 -5.78
N GLY A 81 1.38 30.50 -5.28
CA GLY A 81 0.75 31.57 -4.50
C GLY A 81 1.22 31.66 -3.03
N GLY A 82 2.16 30.83 -2.60
CA GLY A 82 2.74 30.85 -1.24
C GLY A 82 1.98 30.03 -0.20
N GLU A 83 0.74 29.61 -0.48
CA GLU A 83 -0.04 28.70 0.35
C GLU A 83 0.61 27.32 0.45
N ILE A 84 0.42 26.62 1.58
CA ILE A 84 0.97 25.27 1.77
C ILE A 84 0.28 24.29 0.80
N ASP A 85 1.09 23.55 0.05
CA ASP A 85 0.63 22.47 -0.80
C ASP A 85 0.51 21.17 0.01
N TYR A 86 -0.64 21.02 0.67
CA TYR A 86 -0.95 19.81 1.43
C TYR A 86 -1.04 18.55 0.55
N GLU A 87 -1.22 18.71 -0.77
CA GLU A 87 -1.22 17.59 -1.71
C GLU A 87 0.19 17.06 -1.97
N SER A 88 1.23 17.86 -1.72
CA SER A 88 2.64 17.46 -1.89
C SER A 88 3.31 17.02 -0.58
N LEU A 89 2.60 17.00 0.55
CA LEU A 89 3.19 16.58 1.83
C LEU A 89 3.63 15.10 1.81
N PRO A 90 4.79 14.75 2.38
CA PRO A 90 5.21 13.35 2.48
C PRO A 90 4.23 12.53 3.32
N GLN A 91 3.84 11.31 2.93
CA GLN A 91 3.12 10.45 3.88
C GLN A 91 4.07 10.08 5.03
N PRO A 92 3.63 10.15 6.30
CA PRO A 92 4.46 9.66 7.39
C PRO A 92 4.70 8.17 7.14
N ALA A 93 5.96 7.76 7.14
CA ALA A 93 6.26 6.35 7.28
C ALA A 93 5.60 5.87 8.57
N GLN A 94 4.91 4.73 8.50
CA GLN A 94 4.32 4.01 9.66
C GLN A 94 5.36 3.74 10.79
N GLU A 95 6.63 4.04 10.55
CA GLU A 95 7.79 3.92 11.45
C GLU A 95 7.74 4.78 12.72
N TYR A 96 6.86 5.79 12.81
CA TYR A 96 6.87 6.72 13.95
C TYR A 96 5.80 6.46 15.02
N ARG A 97 5.37 5.20 15.21
CA ARG A 97 4.50 4.82 16.33
C ARG A 97 5.33 4.49 17.58
N THR A 98 5.70 5.49 18.37
CA THR A 98 6.14 5.23 19.76
C THR A 98 4.92 4.85 20.61
N VAL A 99 4.64 3.55 20.72
CA VAL A 99 3.68 3.02 21.70
C VAL A 99 4.35 3.03 23.08
N ARG A 100 3.81 3.79 24.02
CA ARG A 100 4.29 3.81 25.41
C ARG A 100 3.55 2.69 26.17
N GLY A 101 4.19 1.53 26.32
CA GLY A 101 3.74 0.49 27.25
C GLY A 101 3.97 0.96 28.69
N GLY A 102 2.95 0.79 29.55
CA GLY A 102 3.07 1.07 30.98
C GLY A 102 4.17 0.22 31.62
N LYS A 103 5.01 0.87 32.43
CA LYS A 103 6.20 0.36 33.15
C LYS A 103 7.38 -0.07 32.25
N GLY A 104 8.21 0.90 31.91
CA GLY A 104 9.68 0.74 31.93
C GLY A 104 10.40 0.16 30.72
N GLY A 105 9.73 -0.20 29.63
CA GLY A 105 10.39 -0.69 28.41
C GLY A 105 9.99 0.11 27.18
N ALA A 106 10.95 0.82 26.57
CA ALA A 106 10.79 1.28 25.19
C ALA A 106 10.96 0.06 24.27
N TYR A 107 9.89 -0.65 23.97
CA TYR A 107 9.91 -1.63 22.88
C TYR A 107 9.73 -0.86 21.58
N GLN A 108 10.68 -1.00 20.64
CA GLN A 108 10.40 -0.66 19.25
C GLN A 108 9.41 -1.70 18.75
N VAL A 109 8.12 -1.38 18.79
CA VAL A 109 7.13 -2.10 17.99
C VAL A 109 7.47 -1.74 16.55
N GLN A 110 8.15 -2.65 15.86
CA GLN A 110 8.35 -2.56 14.43
C GLN A 110 6.96 -2.68 13.81
N SER A 111 6.28 -1.55 13.66
CA SER A 111 5.02 -1.44 12.92
C SER A 111 5.32 -1.99 11.54
N THR A 112 4.80 -3.17 11.23
CA THR A 112 5.11 -3.85 9.98
C THR A 112 4.70 -2.93 8.85
N THR A 113 5.68 -2.35 8.15
CA THR A 113 5.42 -1.55 6.94
C THR A 113 4.62 -2.41 5.97
N SER A 114 3.81 -1.81 5.09
CA SER A 114 3.08 -2.57 4.05
C SER A 114 3.97 -3.61 3.36
N VAL A 115 5.25 -3.27 3.12
CA VAL A 115 6.26 -4.16 2.55
C VAL A 115 6.61 -5.32 3.49
N GLY A 116 6.85 -5.06 4.77
CA GLY A 116 7.10 -6.10 5.76
C GLY A 116 5.90 -7.05 5.92
N ALA A 117 4.67 -6.54 5.81
CA ALA A 117 3.46 -7.33 5.99
C ALA A 117 3.25 -8.25 4.79
N ILE A 118 3.46 -7.72 3.58
CA ILE A 118 3.53 -8.52 2.35
C ILE A 118 4.59 -9.62 2.50
N ALA A 119 5.81 -9.27 2.92
CA ALA A 119 6.90 -10.23 3.07
C ALA A 119 6.60 -11.38 4.05
N ILE A 120 5.83 -11.12 5.12
CA ILE A 120 5.41 -12.15 6.08
C ILE A 120 4.26 -13.00 5.52
N THR A 121 3.26 -12.38 4.89
CA THR A 121 2.08 -13.10 4.37
C THR A 121 2.40 -13.94 3.14
N THR A 122 3.34 -13.49 2.30
CA THR A 122 3.71 -14.19 1.06
C THR A 122 4.12 -15.64 1.26
N PRO A 123 5.09 -16.01 2.12
CA PRO A 123 5.47 -17.42 2.30
C PRO A 123 4.31 -18.26 2.87
N ILE A 124 3.49 -17.70 3.76
CA ILE A 124 2.34 -18.40 4.34
C ILE A 124 1.33 -18.74 3.25
N ALA A 125 0.96 -17.76 2.43
CA ALA A 125 0.01 -17.95 1.35
C ALA A 125 0.57 -18.83 0.22
N ALA A 126 1.87 -18.74 -0.08
CA ALA A 126 2.52 -19.59 -1.08
C ALA A 126 2.57 -21.06 -0.64
N VAL A 127 2.91 -21.34 0.62
CA VAL A 127 2.88 -22.69 1.19
C VAL A 127 1.45 -23.22 1.22
N ALA A 128 0.48 -22.40 1.63
CA ALA A 128 -0.93 -22.79 1.60
C ALA A 128 -1.38 -23.14 0.17
N ALA A 129 -1.04 -22.34 -0.84
CA ALA A 129 -1.35 -22.62 -2.24
C ALA A 129 -0.74 -23.96 -2.69
N PHE A 130 0.54 -24.19 -2.39
CA PHE A 130 1.23 -25.44 -2.71
C PHE A 130 0.53 -26.65 -2.08
N LEU A 131 0.26 -26.61 -0.78
CA LEU A 131 -0.37 -27.72 -0.05
C LEU A 131 -1.83 -27.97 -0.47
N LEU A 132 -2.57 -26.92 -0.79
CA LEU A 132 -3.99 -27.00 -1.14
C LEU A 132 -4.24 -27.28 -2.62
N THR A 133 -3.22 -27.25 -3.48
CA THR A 133 -3.44 -27.42 -4.93
C THR A 133 -4.09 -28.75 -5.27
N ASN A 134 -3.62 -29.86 -4.70
CA ASN A 134 -4.23 -31.17 -4.96
C ASN A 134 -5.60 -31.35 -4.30
N VAL A 135 -5.98 -30.47 -3.37
CA VAL A 135 -7.34 -30.44 -2.80
C VAL A 135 -8.31 -29.79 -3.77
N PHE A 136 -7.92 -28.67 -4.38
CA PHE A 136 -8.77 -27.92 -5.32
C PHE A 136 -8.74 -28.48 -6.75
N TRP A 137 -7.56 -28.92 -7.21
CA TRP A 137 -7.31 -29.41 -8.56
C TRP A 137 -6.51 -30.72 -8.49
N PRO A 138 -7.17 -31.84 -8.19
CA PRO A 138 -6.50 -33.14 -8.11
C PRO A 138 -5.74 -33.47 -9.41
N TYR A 139 -4.51 -33.98 -9.29
CA TYR A 139 -3.65 -34.42 -10.40
C TYR A 139 -3.14 -33.33 -11.35
N SER A 140 -3.52 -32.07 -11.13
CA SER A 140 -3.05 -30.92 -11.94
C SER A 140 -1.54 -30.69 -11.91
N THR A 141 -0.83 -31.30 -10.95
CA THR A 141 0.62 -31.18 -10.78
C THR A 141 1.35 -32.52 -10.99
N ASP A 142 0.67 -33.52 -11.56
CA ASP A 142 1.28 -34.80 -11.87
C ASP A 142 2.25 -34.67 -13.05
N LEU A 143 3.53 -34.95 -12.77
CA LEU A 143 4.63 -34.89 -13.74
C LEU A 143 5.23 -36.28 -14.01
N THR A 144 4.60 -37.36 -13.56
CA THR A 144 5.11 -38.74 -13.70
C THR A 144 5.35 -39.15 -15.15
N ALA A 145 4.55 -38.62 -16.07
CA ALA A 145 4.68 -38.86 -17.50
C ALA A 145 5.70 -37.94 -18.20
N VAL A 146 6.27 -36.96 -17.49
CA VAL A 146 7.16 -35.95 -18.06
C VAL A 146 8.62 -36.38 -17.87
N PRO A 147 9.42 -36.52 -18.94
CA PRO A 147 10.84 -36.88 -18.82
C PRO A 147 11.69 -35.74 -18.25
N GLN A 148 12.82 -36.09 -17.63
CA GLN A 148 13.82 -35.10 -17.19
C GLN A 148 14.58 -34.49 -18.39
N PRO A 149 15.01 -33.21 -18.33
CA PRO A 149 14.90 -32.27 -17.19
C PRO A 149 13.58 -31.48 -17.13
N TRP A 150 12.63 -31.76 -18.04
CA TRP A 150 11.41 -30.96 -18.20
C TRP A 150 10.49 -31.00 -16.98
N ALA A 151 10.39 -32.15 -16.32
CA ALA A 151 9.65 -32.27 -15.06
C ALA A 151 10.17 -31.31 -14.00
N SER A 152 11.50 -31.17 -13.85
CA SER A 152 12.08 -30.19 -12.92
C SER A 152 11.79 -28.74 -13.30
N LEU A 153 11.76 -28.41 -14.60
CA LEU A 153 11.41 -27.07 -15.06
C LEU A 153 9.94 -26.73 -14.77
N PHE A 154 9.01 -27.66 -15.02
CA PHE A 154 7.59 -27.45 -14.68
C PHE A 154 7.37 -27.35 -13.18
N PHE A 155 8.07 -28.16 -12.38
CA PHE A 155 8.03 -28.04 -10.93
C PHE A 155 8.54 -26.66 -10.48
N GLY A 156 9.65 -26.18 -11.05
CA GLY A 156 10.19 -24.85 -10.76
C GLY A 156 9.22 -23.72 -11.13
N LEU A 157 8.60 -23.79 -12.31
CA LEU A 157 7.55 -22.84 -12.73
C LEU A 157 6.39 -22.82 -11.72
N TYR A 158 5.93 -23.99 -11.30
CA TYR A 158 4.83 -24.11 -10.34
C TYR A 158 5.16 -23.51 -8.96
N LEU A 159 6.42 -23.62 -8.49
CA LEU A 159 6.85 -22.90 -7.28
C LEU A 159 6.77 -21.38 -7.47
N VAL A 160 7.15 -20.87 -8.64
CA VAL A 160 7.04 -19.43 -8.97
C VAL A 160 5.58 -18.99 -8.98
N GLU A 161 4.66 -19.80 -9.50
CA GLU A 161 3.22 -19.51 -9.48
C GLU A 161 2.69 -19.43 -8.05
N CYS A 162 3.05 -20.37 -7.16
CA CYS A 162 2.66 -20.34 -5.75
C CYS A 162 3.21 -19.11 -5.02
N VAL A 163 4.47 -18.75 -5.28
CA VAL A 163 5.07 -17.53 -4.72
C VAL A 163 4.38 -16.28 -5.24
N SER A 164 4.12 -16.20 -6.56
CA SER A 164 3.40 -15.08 -7.17
C SER A 164 2.01 -14.93 -6.56
N PHE A 165 1.30 -16.03 -6.33
CA PHE A 165 0.03 -16.02 -5.61
C PHE A 165 0.19 -15.48 -4.18
N GLY A 166 1.20 -15.92 -3.44
CA GLY A 166 1.49 -15.40 -2.11
C GLY A 166 1.80 -13.89 -2.11
N ILE A 167 2.53 -13.39 -3.10
CA ILE A 167 2.76 -11.95 -3.28
C ILE A 167 1.43 -11.25 -3.57
N GLY A 168 0.61 -11.81 -4.46
CA GLY A 168 -0.73 -11.29 -4.79
C GLY A 168 -1.64 -11.16 -3.56
N VAL A 169 -1.70 -12.18 -2.70
CA VAL A 169 -2.47 -12.15 -1.45
C VAL A 169 -1.93 -11.11 -0.48
N GLY A 170 -0.61 -11.07 -0.27
CA GLY A 170 0.01 -10.05 0.58
C GLY A 170 -0.28 -8.64 0.04
N PHE A 171 -0.13 -8.45 -1.26
CA PHE A 171 -0.40 -7.18 -1.91
C PHE A 171 -1.87 -6.80 -1.80
N LEU A 172 -2.82 -7.72 -1.99
CA LEU A 172 -4.25 -7.45 -1.82
C LEU A 172 -4.57 -6.87 -0.44
N LEU A 173 -3.98 -7.45 0.61
CA LEU A 173 -4.24 -7.07 2.00
C LEU A 173 -3.54 -5.78 2.42
N PHE A 174 -2.30 -5.55 1.98
CA PHE A 174 -1.44 -4.49 2.53
C PHE A 174 -0.88 -3.50 1.49
N GLY A 175 -1.04 -3.79 0.21
CA GLY A 175 -0.50 -3.03 -0.92
C GLY A 175 -1.26 -1.76 -1.29
N TYR A 176 -2.49 -1.57 -0.79
CA TYR A 176 -3.33 -0.43 -1.18
C TYR A 176 -2.64 0.91 -0.91
N ASN A 177 -2.04 1.05 0.27
CA ASN A 177 -1.33 2.27 0.66
C ASN A 177 -0.12 2.57 -0.24
N ILE A 178 0.51 1.54 -0.80
CA ILE A 178 1.64 1.70 -1.72
C ILE A 178 1.15 2.36 -3.01
N VAL A 179 0.00 1.93 -3.54
CA VAL A 179 -0.65 2.52 -4.73
C VAL A 179 -1.24 3.90 -4.43
N ALA A 180 -1.80 4.11 -3.24
CA ALA A 180 -2.38 5.40 -2.86
C ALA A 180 -1.33 6.53 -2.77
N ARG A 181 -0.04 6.21 -2.57
CA ARG A 181 1.05 7.21 -2.51
C ARG A 181 1.19 8.05 -3.76
N ALA A 182 0.83 7.54 -4.93
CA ALA A 182 0.90 8.33 -6.17
C ALA A 182 -0.24 9.35 -6.31
N ARG A 183 -1.13 9.44 -5.30
CA ARG A 183 -2.24 10.41 -5.20
C ARG A 183 -3.07 10.53 -6.47
N ARG A 184 -3.39 9.38 -7.08
CA ARG A 184 -4.36 9.27 -8.17
C ARG A 184 -5.78 9.38 -7.63
N GLY A 185 -6.76 9.60 -8.52
CA GLY A 185 -8.17 9.53 -8.15
C GLY A 185 -8.53 8.19 -7.50
N PRO A 186 -9.48 8.18 -6.54
CA PRO A 186 -9.76 7.02 -5.68
C PRO A 186 -10.13 5.76 -6.48
N VAL A 187 -10.95 5.93 -7.53
CA VAL A 187 -11.36 4.83 -8.41
C VAL A 187 -10.14 4.20 -9.10
N LEU A 188 -9.25 5.01 -9.67
CA LEU A 188 -8.08 4.50 -10.39
C LEU A 188 -7.09 3.81 -9.44
N THR A 189 -6.95 4.30 -8.21
CA THR A 189 -6.14 3.65 -7.16
C THR A 189 -6.69 2.27 -6.81
N VAL A 190 -8.00 2.15 -6.56
CA VAL A 190 -8.65 0.86 -6.27
C VAL A 190 -8.52 -0.09 -7.45
N LEU A 191 -8.84 0.36 -8.67
CA LEU A 191 -8.73 -0.48 -9.87
C LEU A 191 -7.29 -0.97 -10.07
N THR A 192 -6.29 -0.12 -9.84
CA THR A 192 -4.87 -0.50 -9.98
C THR A 192 -4.43 -1.49 -8.92
N HIS A 193 -4.89 -1.30 -7.68
CA HIS A 193 -4.65 -2.24 -6.59
C HIS A 193 -5.17 -3.64 -6.91
N LEU A 194 -6.41 -3.71 -7.39
CA LEU A 194 -7.03 -4.96 -7.81
C LEU A 194 -6.35 -5.54 -9.06
N ALA A 195 -5.98 -4.70 -10.03
CA ALA A 195 -5.30 -5.13 -11.24
C ALA A 195 -3.94 -5.77 -10.94
N ILE A 196 -3.10 -5.13 -10.12
CA ILE A 196 -1.80 -5.68 -9.70
C ILE A 196 -1.99 -6.98 -8.92
N THR A 197 -2.96 -7.01 -7.99
CA THR A 197 -3.31 -8.23 -7.27
C THR A 197 -3.65 -9.36 -8.23
N TRP A 198 -4.52 -9.11 -9.20
CA TRP A 198 -4.97 -10.11 -10.16
C TRP A 198 -3.83 -10.59 -11.07
N LEU A 199 -2.97 -9.68 -11.54
CA LEU A 199 -1.78 -9.99 -12.32
C LEU A 199 -0.80 -10.91 -11.57
N LEU A 200 -0.79 -10.89 -10.25
CA LEU A 200 0.07 -11.73 -9.42
C LEU A 200 -0.61 -13.03 -8.99
N ALA A 201 -1.88 -12.98 -8.61
CA ALA A 201 -2.59 -14.10 -8.01
C ALA A 201 -3.23 -15.05 -9.02
N SER A 202 -3.55 -14.59 -10.23
CA SER A 202 -4.31 -15.40 -11.21
C SER A 202 -3.55 -16.62 -11.74
N TRP A 203 -2.22 -16.61 -11.78
CA TRP A 203 -1.42 -17.69 -12.38
C TRP A 203 -1.67 -19.06 -11.73
N TRP A 204 -1.79 -19.10 -10.39
CA TRP A 204 -2.03 -20.34 -9.67
C TRP A 204 -3.34 -21.03 -10.05
N PRO A 205 -4.53 -20.40 -9.94
CA PRO A 205 -5.76 -21.03 -10.42
C PRO A 205 -5.78 -21.20 -11.94
N GLN A 206 -5.26 -20.23 -12.70
CA GLN A 206 -5.29 -20.27 -14.16
C GLN A 206 -4.63 -21.54 -14.71
N ASP A 207 -3.38 -21.81 -14.33
CA ASP A 207 -2.64 -22.91 -14.92
C ASP A 207 -3.22 -24.27 -14.50
N ASN A 208 -3.65 -24.40 -13.24
CA ASN A 208 -4.31 -25.63 -12.77
C ASN A 208 -5.64 -25.90 -13.49
N PHE A 209 -6.44 -24.88 -13.77
CA PHE A 209 -7.65 -25.05 -14.58
C PHE A 209 -7.32 -25.46 -16.02
N TYR A 210 -6.32 -24.83 -16.65
CA TYR A 210 -5.91 -25.21 -18.01
C TYR A 210 -5.39 -26.65 -18.08
N ARG A 211 -4.62 -27.11 -17.09
CA ARG A 211 -4.09 -28.49 -17.05
C ARG A 211 -5.18 -29.55 -16.93
N LEU A 212 -6.30 -29.24 -16.26
CA LEU A 212 -7.41 -30.17 -16.09
C LEU A 212 -8.47 -30.09 -17.19
N THR A 213 -8.46 -29.04 -18.00
CA THR A 213 -9.44 -28.85 -19.06
C THR A 213 -9.03 -29.65 -20.30
N ALA A 214 -9.93 -30.50 -20.80
CA ALA A 214 -9.68 -31.23 -22.02
C ALA A 214 -9.43 -30.26 -23.19
N LYS A 215 -8.44 -30.55 -24.03
CA LYS A 215 -8.09 -29.67 -25.17
C LYS A 215 -9.19 -29.54 -26.21
N THR A 216 -10.13 -30.49 -26.23
CA THR A 216 -11.28 -30.53 -27.13
C THR A 216 -12.55 -29.92 -26.52
N ASP A 217 -12.54 -29.52 -25.25
CA ASP A 217 -13.67 -28.89 -24.57
C ASP A 217 -13.69 -27.39 -24.86
N TRP A 218 -14.20 -27.02 -26.04
CA TRP A 218 -14.20 -25.64 -26.52
C TRP A 218 -14.92 -24.65 -25.60
N PRO A 219 -16.11 -24.96 -25.03
CA PRO A 219 -16.76 -24.07 -24.07
C PRO A 219 -15.88 -23.77 -22.85
N ALA A 220 -15.25 -24.79 -22.25
CA ALA A 220 -14.38 -24.59 -21.10
C ALA A 220 -13.11 -23.81 -21.47
N GLN A 221 -12.47 -24.16 -22.59
CA GLN A 221 -11.30 -23.43 -23.10
C GLN A 221 -11.62 -21.94 -23.34
N ALA A 222 -12.78 -21.64 -23.95
CA ALA A 222 -13.22 -20.27 -24.15
C ALA A 222 -13.44 -19.55 -22.80
N ALA A 223 -14.11 -20.19 -21.85
CA ALA A 223 -14.32 -19.62 -20.52
C ALA A 223 -12.99 -19.25 -19.84
N LEU A 224 -11.98 -20.11 -19.90
CA LEU A 224 -10.67 -19.83 -19.30
C LEU A 224 -9.98 -18.62 -19.95
N VAL A 225 -10.04 -18.49 -21.28
CA VAL A 225 -9.47 -17.33 -21.98
C VAL A 225 -10.14 -16.03 -21.53
N TYR A 226 -11.47 -16.01 -21.40
CA TYR A 226 -12.18 -14.80 -20.98
C TYR A 226 -12.05 -14.51 -19.49
N ILE A 227 -11.97 -15.54 -18.63
CA ILE A 227 -11.82 -15.38 -17.18
C ILE A 227 -10.41 -14.93 -16.81
N PHE A 228 -9.38 -15.49 -17.45
CA PHE A 228 -7.98 -15.22 -17.09
C PHE A 228 -7.28 -14.33 -18.11
N ASN A 229 -7.13 -14.76 -19.36
CA ASN A 229 -6.29 -14.06 -20.33
C ASN A 229 -6.81 -12.64 -20.63
N VAL A 230 -8.11 -12.50 -20.90
CA VAL A 230 -8.72 -11.19 -21.20
C VAL A 230 -8.66 -10.27 -19.98
N THR A 231 -8.99 -10.77 -18.79
CA THR A 231 -8.95 -9.94 -17.57
C THR A 231 -7.53 -9.54 -17.19
N LEU A 232 -6.51 -10.37 -17.49
CA LEU A 232 -5.10 -10.01 -17.32
C LEU A 232 -4.67 -8.88 -18.27
N MET A 233 -5.12 -8.93 -19.53
CA MET A 233 -4.89 -7.83 -20.47
C MET A 233 -5.55 -6.53 -19.99
N LEU A 234 -6.79 -6.61 -19.50
CA LEU A 234 -7.49 -5.45 -18.93
C LEU A 234 -6.78 -4.92 -17.67
N ALA A 235 -6.31 -5.79 -16.79
CA ALA A 235 -5.53 -5.41 -15.62
C ALA A 235 -4.23 -4.69 -16.00
N ALA A 236 -3.51 -5.18 -17.02
CA ALA A 236 -2.32 -4.53 -17.55
C ALA A 236 -2.64 -3.13 -18.11
N ILE A 237 -3.76 -2.96 -18.83
CA ILE A 237 -4.22 -1.66 -19.34
C ILE A 237 -4.49 -0.70 -18.17
N VAL A 238 -5.15 -1.15 -17.10
CA VAL A 238 -5.39 -0.32 -15.90
C VAL A 238 -4.07 0.17 -15.31
N VAL A 239 -3.06 -0.70 -15.19
CA VAL A 239 -1.73 -0.32 -14.69
C VAL A 239 -1.08 0.71 -15.61
N VAL A 240 -1.15 0.53 -16.93
CA VAL A 240 -0.62 1.50 -17.92
C VAL A 240 -1.29 2.87 -17.75
N VAL A 241 -2.62 2.91 -17.65
CA VAL A 241 -3.39 4.15 -17.42
C VAL A 241 -2.96 4.80 -16.11
N TYR A 242 -2.80 4.03 -15.04
CA TYR A 242 -2.35 4.53 -13.76
C TYR A 242 -0.95 5.16 -13.83
N VAL A 243 0.00 4.53 -14.53
CA VAL A 243 1.36 5.05 -14.72
C VAL A 243 1.37 6.30 -15.61
N ALA A 244 0.61 6.28 -16.71
CA ALA A 244 0.55 7.36 -17.70
C ALA A 244 -0.17 8.61 -17.18
N ASN A 245 -1.18 8.44 -16.32
CA ASN A 245 -1.99 9.53 -15.79
C ASN A 245 -1.27 10.30 -14.66
N ARG A 246 -0.08 10.84 -14.94
CA ARG A 246 0.64 11.72 -14.02
C ARG A 246 -0.07 13.07 -13.94
N PRO A 247 -0.34 13.62 -12.73
CA PRO A 247 -0.78 15.00 -12.64
C PRO A 247 0.28 15.86 -13.33
N ALA A 248 -0.17 16.74 -14.23
CA ALA A 248 0.72 17.65 -14.93
C ALA A 248 1.56 18.42 -13.91
N PRO A 249 2.88 18.61 -14.15
CA PRO A 249 3.66 19.51 -13.31
C PRO A 249 2.97 20.88 -13.29
N LEU A 250 2.83 21.46 -12.09
CA LEU A 250 2.07 22.69 -11.80
C LEU A 250 2.41 23.91 -12.69
N ARG A 251 3.49 23.86 -13.48
CA ARG A 251 3.88 24.90 -14.45
C ARG A 251 2.86 25.11 -15.57
N ASP A 252 2.10 24.10 -15.94
CA ASP A 252 1.20 24.16 -17.12
C ASP A 252 -0.24 24.55 -16.77
N ARG A 253 -0.60 24.67 -15.48
CA ARG A 253 -1.95 25.07 -15.05
C ARG A 253 -2.13 26.58 -14.83
N LEU A 254 -1.09 27.37 -15.10
CA LEU A 254 -1.06 28.83 -14.88
C LEU A 254 -0.83 29.62 -16.18
N ARG A 255 -1.16 29.05 -17.35
CA ARG A 255 -1.21 29.77 -18.62
C ARG A 255 -2.62 29.84 -19.14
#